data_AF-G7NK37-F1
#
_entry.id   AF-G7NK37-F1
#
_cell.length_a   1.000
_cell.length_b   1.000
_cell.length_c   1.000
_cell.angle_alpha   90.00
_cell.angle_beta   90.00
_cell.angle_gamma   90.00
#
_symmetry.space_group_name_H-M   'P 1'
#
loop_
_entity.id
_entity.type
_entity.pdbx_description
1 polymer ?
#
loop_
_entity_poly.entity_id
_entity_poly.type
_entity_poly.pdbx_seq_one_letter_code
_entity_poly.pdbx_strand_id
1 'polypeptide(L)'
;HSNRICVTTLTESHPVLQSGKTIKSIPCQISTNCSRLQNKVSGKCKQGAQFLTELAPLCKIYCSDGEAYTVSSCVRGCSMEVIENILHKPSILQEKPSTEGYIAVELPKFEESKNITEGLLTQK
;
A
#
# COMPACT_ATOMS: atom_id res chain seq x y z
N HIS A 1 23.62 -3.43 6.46
CA HIS A 1 22.99 -2.28 5.77
C HIS A 1 21.52 -2.58 5.57
N SER A 2 20.61 -1.70 5.98
CA SER A 2 19.19 -1.80 5.61
C SER A 2 18.99 -1.19 4.23
N ASN A 3 18.21 -1.85 3.37
CA ASN A 3 17.83 -1.32 2.06
C ASN A 3 16.76 -0.21 2.17
N ARG A 4 16.31 0.09 3.41
CA ARG A 4 15.31 1.14 3.77
C ARG A 4 14.02 1.08 2.95
N ILE A 5 13.64 -0.12 2.53
CA ILE A 5 12.38 -0.36 1.84
C ILE A 5 11.28 -0.44 2.91
N CYS A 6 10.13 0.16 2.62
CA CYS A 6 8.93 0.09 3.44
C CYS A 6 7.90 -0.82 2.77
N VAL A 7 7.17 -1.55 3.60
CA VAL A 7 6.04 -2.39 3.19
C VAL A 7 4.80 -1.84 3.88
N THR A 8 3.79 -1.51 3.09
CA THR A 8 2.53 -0.94 3.57
C THR A 8 1.48 -2.04 3.65
N THR A 9 0.88 -2.22 4.82
CA THR A 9 -0.19 -3.19 5.08
C THR A 9 -1.27 -2.56 5.97
N LEU A 10 -2.40 -3.26 6.15
CA LEU A 10 -3.45 -2.83 7.08
C LEU A 10 -3.02 -3.12 8.53
N THR A 11 -3.29 -2.17 9.41
CA THR A 11 -3.19 -2.39 10.87
C THR A 11 -4.20 -3.44 11.32
N GLU A 12 -3.86 -4.26 12.31
CA GLU A 12 -4.75 -5.27 12.88
C GLU A 12 -6.07 -4.64 13.38
N SER A 13 -6.02 -3.41 13.88
CA SER A 13 -7.19 -2.65 14.33
C SER A 13 -8.08 -2.11 13.21
N HIS A 14 -7.69 -2.29 11.94
CA HIS A 14 -8.44 -1.77 10.81
C HIS A 14 -9.82 -2.45 10.73
N PRO A 15 -10.93 -1.71 10.50
CA PRO A 15 -12.27 -2.28 10.49
C PRO A 15 -12.41 -3.48 9.56
N VAL A 16 -11.76 -3.45 8.39
CA VAL A 16 -11.75 -4.57 7.42
C VAL A 16 -11.18 -5.86 8.02
N LEU A 17 -10.26 -5.79 8.98
CA LEU A 17 -9.71 -6.97 9.66
C LEU A 17 -10.53 -7.36 10.90
N GLN A 18 -11.06 -6.38 11.65
CA GLN A 18 -11.75 -6.61 12.93
C GLN A 18 -13.21 -7.04 12.80
N SER A 19 -13.94 -6.53 11.82
CA SER A 19 -15.41 -6.64 11.78
C SER A 19 -15.92 -7.85 10.99
N GLY A 20 -15.04 -8.80 10.64
CA GLY A 20 -15.41 -9.98 9.83
C GLY A 20 -15.97 -9.63 8.44
N LYS A 21 -15.74 -8.40 7.97
CA LYS A 21 -16.23 -7.91 6.68
C LYS A 21 -15.64 -8.73 5.55
N THR A 22 -16.43 -9.04 4.54
CA THR A 22 -15.92 -9.67 3.33
C THR A 22 -15.51 -8.58 2.34
N ILE A 23 -14.26 -8.63 1.89
CA ILE A 23 -13.77 -7.73 0.83
C ILE A 23 -14.31 -8.21 -0.51
N LYS A 24 -14.98 -7.31 -1.23
CA LYS A 24 -15.55 -7.56 -2.56
C LYS A 24 -14.56 -7.27 -3.68
N SER A 25 -13.89 -6.12 -3.62
CA SER A 25 -12.91 -5.72 -4.63
C SER A 25 -11.96 -4.65 -4.10
N ILE A 26 -10.78 -4.56 -4.72
CA ILE A 26 -9.75 -3.61 -4.33
C ILE A 26 -9.15 -2.95 -5.58
N PRO A 27 -9.88 -2.07 -6.29
CA PRO A 27 -9.29 -1.36 -7.42
C PRO A 27 -8.05 -0.57 -6.98
N CYS A 28 -6.92 -0.89 -7.63
CA CYS A 28 -5.66 -0.14 -7.56
C CYS A 28 -5.54 0.91 -8.69
N GLN A 29 -6.63 1.16 -9.40
CA GLN A 29 -6.75 2.23 -10.39
C GLN A 29 -7.19 3.52 -9.67
N ILE A 30 -6.29 4.50 -9.64
CA ILE A 30 -6.51 5.78 -8.93
C ILE A 30 -7.19 6.81 -9.84
N SER A 31 -6.90 6.77 -11.15
CA SER A 31 -7.62 7.58 -12.14
C SER A 31 -7.69 6.85 -13.49
N THR A 32 -8.46 7.38 -14.43
CA THR A 32 -8.62 6.82 -15.79
C THR A 32 -7.29 6.61 -16.52
N ASN A 33 -6.27 7.43 -16.21
CA ASN A 33 -4.93 7.33 -16.80
C ASN A 33 -3.83 6.99 -15.77
N CYS A 34 -4.19 6.62 -14.52
CA CYS A 34 -3.22 6.29 -13.48
C CYS A 34 -3.62 5.00 -12.77
N SER A 35 -3.03 3.90 -13.23
CA SER A 35 -3.05 2.62 -12.52
C SER A 35 -1.70 2.43 -11.83
N ARG A 36 -1.72 2.19 -10.51
CA ARG A 36 -0.48 1.94 -9.74
C ARG A 36 0.19 0.61 -10.12
N LEU A 37 -0.54 -0.27 -10.78
CA LEU A 37 -0.08 -1.59 -11.23
C LEU A 37 0.84 -1.50 -12.45
N GLN A 38 0.75 -0.41 -13.23
CA GLN A 38 1.58 -0.23 -14.43
C GLN A 38 2.97 0.35 -14.12
N ASN A 39 3.34 0.52 -12.84
CA ASN A 39 4.68 0.94 -12.44
C ASN A 39 5.69 -0.17 -12.68
N LYS A 40 6.16 -0.29 -13.93
CA LYS A 40 7.31 -1.15 -14.26
C LYS A 40 8.60 -0.43 -13.88
N VAL A 41 8.95 -0.47 -12.60
CA VAL A 41 10.20 0.10 -12.09
C VAL A 41 11.37 -0.76 -12.56
N SER A 42 12.29 -0.17 -13.35
CA SER A 42 13.47 -0.90 -13.84
C SER A 42 14.72 -0.02 -13.87
N GLY A 43 15.89 -0.66 -13.83
CA GLY A 43 17.19 -0.01 -14.01
C GLY A 43 17.74 0.78 -12.81
N LYS A 44 18.88 1.44 -13.03
CA LYS A 44 19.53 2.37 -12.08
C LYS A 44 18.63 3.60 -11.90
N CYS A 45 18.58 4.16 -10.68
CA CYS A 45 17.68 5.26 -10.31
C CYS A 45 16.17 4.95 -10.33
N LYS A 46 15.75 3.68 -10.42
CA LYS A 46 14.34 3.28 -10.31
C LYS A 46 13.46 3.97 -11.36
N GLN A 47 13.94 3.95 -12.61
CA GLN A 47 13.28 4.62 -13.73
C GLN A 47 11.89 4.00 -13.93
N GLY A 48 10.86 4.86 -13.99
CA GLY A 48 9.45 4.45 -14.04
C GLY A 48 8.75 4.40 -12.68
N ALA A 49 9.45 4.62 -11.56
CA ALA A 49 8.81 4.73 -10.26
C ALA A 49 8.00 6.03 -10.14
N GLN A 50 6.73 5.92 -9.76
CA GLN A 50 5.92 7.09 -9.45
C GLN A 50 6.30 7.63 -8.08
N PHE A 51 6.49 8.95 -8.01
CA PHE A 51 6.67 9.63 -6.75
C PHE A 51 5.32 9.81 -6.06
N LEU A 52 5.24 9.36 -4.81
CA LEU A 52 4.07 9.45 -3.95
C LEU A 52 4.32 10.44 -2.82
N THR A 53 3.26 11.15 -2.46
CA THR A 53 3.16 11.90 -1.20
C THR A 53 2.51 11.03 -0.14
N GLU A 54 2.66 11.39 1.12
CA GLU A 54 2.13 10.63 2.26
C GLU A 54 0.62 10.39 2.20
N LEU A 55 -0.11 11.33 1.58
CA LEU A 55 -1.56 11.27 1.39
C LEU A 55 -1.98 10.66 0.05
N ALA A 56 -1.02 10.22 -0.77
CA ALA A 56 -1.34 9.66 -2.08
C ALA A 56 -2.12 8.35 -1.92
N PRO A 57 -3.30 8.22 -2.55
CA PRO A 57 -4.07 6.98 -2.49
C PRO A 57 -3.34 5.88 -3.28
N LEU A 58 -3.27 4.70 -2.66
CA LEU A 58 -2.70 3.46 -3.22
C LEU A 58 -3.80 2.57 -3.82
N CYS A 59 -4.88 2.34 -3.06
CA CYS A 59 -6.02 1.56 -3.49
C CYS A 59 -7.27 1.90 -2.66
N LYS A 60 -8.43 1.46 -3.15
CA LYS A 60 -9.69 1.56 -2.41
C LYS A 60 -10.28 0.17 -2.20
N ILE A 61 -10.54 -0.20 -0.96
CA ILE A 61 -11.12 -1.48 -0.56
C ILE A 61 -12.64 -1.30 -0.52
N TYR A 62 -13.38 -2.13 -1.24
CA TYR A 62 -14.84 -2.19 -1.20
C TYR A 62 -15.28 -3.45 -0.47
N CYS A 63 -16.15 -3.29 0.52
CA CYS A 63 -16.69 -4.37 1.32
C CYS A 63 -18.09 -4.78 0.82
N SER A 64 -18.50 -6.02 1.11
CA SER A 64 -19.81 -6.54 0.70
C SER A 64 -20.99 -5.85 1.37
N ASP A 65 -20.77 -5.17 2.49
CA ASP A 65 -21.76 -4.34 3.20
C ASP A 65 -22.00 -2.97 2.54
N GLY A 66 -21.25 -2.65 1.48
CA GLY A 66 -21.35 -1.38 0.75
C GLY A 66 -20.37 -0.31 1.24
N GLU A 67 -19.61 -0.55 2.30
CA GLU A 67 -18.61 0.39 2.78
C GLU A 67 -17.33 0.37 1.93
N ALA A 68 -16.60 1.49 1.94
CA ALA A 68 -15.34 1.60 1.23
C ALA A 68 -14.27 2.34 2.02
N TYR A 69 -13.04 1.84 1.93
CA TYR A 69 -11.88 2.34 2.67
C TYR A 69 -10.75 2.68 1.71
N THR A 70 -10.25 3.91 1.77
CA THR A 70 -9.10 4.33 0.96
C THR A 70 -7.81 4.08 1.74
N VAL A 71 -6.87 3.37 1.14
CA VAL A 71 -5.53 3.17 1.69
C VAL A 71 -4.57 4.14 1.02
N SER A 72 -3.76 4.83 1.83
CA SER A 72 -2.77 5.82 1.38
C SER A 72 -1.34 5.37 1.70
N SER A 73 -0.37 5.96 1.02
CA SER A 73 1.06 5.62 1.10
C SER A 73 1.68 5.84 2.49
N CYS A 74 1.23 6.85 3.24
CA CYS A 74 1.78 7.26 4.54
C CYS A 74 3.27 7.65 4.53
N VAL A 75 3.97 7.47 3.41
CA VAL A 75 5.39 7.81 3.23
C VAL A 75 5.58 8.64 1.97
N ARG A 76 6.53 9.57 2.02
CA ARG A 76 6.96 10.28 0.81
C ARG A 76 8.09 9.51 0.14
N GLY A 77 7.88 9.08 -1.11
CA GLY A 77 8.86 8.22 -1.76
C GLY A 77 8.49 7.74 -3.15
N CYS A 78 9.34 6.88 -3.70
CA CYS A 78 9.08 6.21 -4.96
C CYS A 78 8.34 4.90 -4.68
N SER A 79 7.13 4.75 -5.23
CA SER A 79 6.42 3.48 -5.21
C SER A 79 7.16 2.48 -6.10
N MET A 80 7.52 1.34 -5.52
CA MET A 80 8.25 0.28 -6.23
C MET A 80 7.28 -0.72 -6.85
N GLU A 81 6.23 -1.09 -6.11
CA GLU A 81 5.27 -2.12 -6.53
C GLU A 81 3.98 -1.99 -5.71
N VAL A 82 2.83 -2.15 -6.38
CA VAL A 82 1.55 -2.42 -5.72
C VAL A 82 1.15 -3.84 -6.12
N ILE A 83 0.84 -4.70 -5.15
CA ILE A 83 0.58 -6.12 -5.44
C ILE A 83 -0.64 -6.25 -6.36
N GLU A 84 -0.50 -7.00 -7.46
CA GLU A 84 -1.63 -7.43 -8.30
C GLU A 84 -2.43 -8.59 -7.69
N ASN A 85 -1.79 -9.43 -6.88
CA ASN A 85 -2.41 -10.60 -6.25
C ASN A 85 -3.63 -10.26 -5.36
N ILE A 86 -3.68 -9.09 -4.72
CA ILE A 86 -4.85 -8.64 -3.93
C ILE A 86 -6.06 -8.32 -4.81
N LEU A 87 -5.86 -8.08 -6.11
CA LEU A 87 -6.94 -7.89 -7.08
C LEU A 87 -7.62 -9.22 -7.41
N HIS A 88 -6.82 -10.27 -7.52
CA HIS A 88 -7.28 -11.62 -7.85
C HIS A 88 -7.82 -12.35 -6.62
N LYS A 89 -7.19 -12.16 -5.45
CA LYS A 89 -7.57 -12.77 -4.18
C LYS A 89 -7.58 -11.72 -3.05
N PRO A 90 -8.63 -10.90 -2.93
CA PRO A 90 -8.69 -9.85 -1.91
C PRO A 90 -8.68 -10.40 -0.47
N SER A 91 -9.09 -11.65 -0.26
CA SER A 91 -9.08 -12.29 1.07
C SER A 91 -7.68 -12.44 1.66
N ILE A 92 -6.61 -12.38 0.84
CA ILE A 92 -5.23 -12.49 1.33
C ILE A 92 -4.83 -11.35 2.25
N LEU A 93 -5.45 -10.17 2.10
CA LEU A 93 -5.29 -9.04 3.03
C LEU A 93 -5.75 -9.39 4.45
N GLN A 94 -6.74 -10.29 4.57
CA GLN A 94 -7.32 -10.69 5.85
C GLN A 94 -6.66 -11.96 6.39
N GLU A 95 -6.36 -12.92 5.51
CA GLU A 95 -5.73 -14.19 5.88
C GLU A 95 -4.26 -14.00 6.32
N LYS A 96 -3.54 -13.08 5.67
CA LYS A 96 -2.08 -12.95 5.78
C LYS A 96 -1.62 -11.47 5.77
N PRO A 97 -2.17 -10.58 6.60
CA PRO A 97 -1.86 -9.14 6.56
C PRO A 97 -0.36 -8.83 6.74
N SER A 98 0.35 -9.63 7.53
CA SER A 98 1.78 -9.43 7.82
C SER A 98 2.74 -10.09 6.82
N THR A 99 2.24 -10.88 5.86
CA THR A 99 3.09 -11.63 4.92
C THR A 99 2.70 -11.37 3.46
N GLU A 100 1.78 -12.13 2.90
CA GLU A 100 1.39 -12.02 1.48
C GLU A 100 0.31 -10.94 1.23
N GLY A 101 -0.33 -10.46 2.30
CA GLY A 101 -1.35 -9.43 2.29
C GLY A 101 -0.81 -8.00 2.44
N TYR A 102 0.41 -7.72 1.99
CA TYR A 102 0.85 -6.33 1.88
C TYR A 102 0.20 -5.66 0.66
N ILE A 103 0.10 -4.34 0.70
CA ILE A 103 -0.57 -3.53 -0.33
C ILE A 103 0.46 -2.94 -1.29
N ALA A 104 1.53 -2.36 -0.73
CA ALA A 104 2.55 -1.69 -1.52
C ALA A 104 3.95 -1.89 -0.93
N VAL A 105 4.94 -1.87 -1.80
CA VAL A 105 6.35 -1.76 -1.47
C VAL A 105 6.83 -0.40 -1.95
N GLU A 106 7.40 0.37 -1.04
CA GLU A 106 7.73 1.76 -1.26
C GLU A 106 9.17 2.02 -0.84
N LEU A 107 9.87 2.88 -1.58
CA LEU A 107 11.17 3.38 -1.18
C LEU A 107 11.02 4.84 -0.75
N PRO A 108 11.09 5.11 0.57
CA PRO A 108 11.19 6.46 1.09
C PRO A 108 12.41 7.19 0.54
N LYS A 109 12.31 8.53 0.47
CA LYS A 109 13.46 9.36 0.13
C LYS A 109 14.54 9.19 1.21
N PHE A 110 15.80 8.94 0.81
CA PHE A 110 16.87 8.53 1.74
C PHE A 110 17.09 9.54 2.89
N GLU A 111 17.01 10.83 2.60
CA GLU A 111 17.16 11.92 3.58
C GLU A 111 16.00 11.98 4.58
N GLU A 112 14.78 11.66 4.13
CA GLU A 112 13.56 11.73 4.94
C GLU A 112 13.27 10.42 5.68
N SER A 113 13.87 9.29 5.26
CA SER A 113 13.63 7.96 5.85
C SER A 113 13.81 7.87 7.37
N LYS A 114 14.65 8.73 7.97
CA LYS A 114 14.84 8.77 9.43
C LYS A 114 13.73 9.53 10.16
N ASN A 115 13.14 10.54 9.52
CA ASN A 115 12.10 11.38 10.13
C ASN A 115 10.71 10.79 9.89
N ILE A 116 10.51 10.07 8.78
CA ILE A 116 9.23 9.40 8.47
C ILE A 116 8.84 8.46 9.63
N THR A 117 9.78 7.73 10.22
CA THR A 117 9.50 6.83 11.34
C THR A 117 9.09 7.55 12.62
N GLU A 118 9.43 8.83 12.80
CA GLU A 118 9.04 9.61 13.99
C GLU A 118 7.57 10.05 13.92
N GLY A 119 7.02 10.23 12.71
CA GLY A 119 5.62 10.57 12.49
C GLY A 119 4.67 9.37 12.45
N LEU A 120 5.19 8.15 12.39
CA LEU A 120 4.39 6.93 12.36
C LEU A 120 4.08 6.44 13.78
N LEU A 121 2.86 5.94 13.96
CA LEU A 121 2.48 5.29 15.20
C LEU A 121 3.23 3.97 15.35
N THR A 122 3.80 3.74 16.52
CA THR A 122 4.35 2.42 16.89
C THR A 122 3.23 1.47 17.26
N GLN A 123 3.39 0.19 16.91
CA GLN A 123 2.50 -0.87 17.42
C GLN A 123 2.54 -0.83 18.96
N LYS A 124 1.36 -0.76 19.59
CA LYS A 124 1.21 -0.86 21.04
C LYS A 124 1.07 -2.32 21.46
#